data_AF-A0A7J8RI87-F1
#
_entry.id   AF-A0A7J8RI87-F1
#
_cell.length_a   1.000
_cell.length_b   1.000
_cell.length_c   1.000
_cell.angle_alpha   90.00
_cell.angle_beta   90.00
_cell.angle_gamma   90.00
#
_symmetry.space_group_name_H-M   'P 1'
#
loop_
_entity.id
_entity.type
_entity.pdbx_description
1 polymer ?
#
loop_
_entity_poly.entity_id
_entity_poly.type
_entity_poly.pdbx_seq_one_letter_code
_entity_poly.pdbx_strand_id
1 'polypeptide(L)'
;MQAYFPERLAKCYIVHMPRFFVSVWRMVSRFIEKSTLEKIVIVTNDDEKKIFIEEIGEEALPVEYGGKAILRAIQDVQVPTLEG
;
A
#
# COMPACT_ATOMS: atom_id res chain seq x y z
N MET A 1 25.58 -1.68 -3.60
CA MET A 1 24.26 -1.09 -3.91
C MET A 1 23.11 -2.11 -3.89
N GLN A 2 23.15 -3.19 -3.08
CA GLN A 2 22.20 -4.33 -3.25
C GLN A 2 21.43 -4.74 -1.98
N ALA A 3 21.28 -3.85 -0.99
CA ALA A 3 20.54 -4.16 0.25
C ALA A 3 19.86 -2.93 0.88
N TYR A 4 19.45 -1.94 0.08
CA TYR A 4 19.34 -0.58 0.59
C TYR A 4 18.00 -0.12 1.19
N PHE A 5 16.92 -0.93 1.23
CA PHE A 5 15.67 -0.48 1.88
C PHE A 5 14.86 -1.59 2.57
N PRO A 6 15.41 -2.30 3.58
CA PRO A 6 14.68 -3.33 4.29
C PRO A 6 13.48 -2.80 5.11
N GLU A 7 13.43 -1.49 5.40
CA GLU A 7 12.43 -0.86 6.27
C GLU A 7 11.43 0.07 5.57
N ARG A 8 11.44 0.15 4.23
CA ARG A 8 10.45 1.01 3.52
C ARG A 8 9.08 0.37 3.35
N LEU A 9 9.00 -0.95 3.43
CA LEU A 9 7.75 -1.69 3.24
C LEU A 9 7.23 -2.11 4.62
N ALA A 10 6.62 -1.16 5.32
CA ALA A 10 6.06 -1.35 6.66
C ALA A 10 4.89 -2.33 6.65
N LYS A 11 3.97 -2.18 5.70
CA LYS A 11 2.83 -3.06 5.45
C LYS A 11 2.51 -3.12 3.95
N CYS A 12 2.08 -4.28 3.48
CA CYS A 12 1.61 -4.54 2.12
C CYS A 12 0.10 -4.77 2.18
N TYR A 13 -0.66 -3.86 1.59
CA TYR A 13 -2.12 -3.98 1.53
C TYR A 13 -2.55 -4.46 0.15
N ILE A 14 -3.39 -5.49 0.15
CA ILE A 14 -3.91 -6.10 -1.07
C ILE A 14 -5.41 -5.77 -1.14
N VAL A 15 -5.77 -4.82 -2.01
CA VAL A 15 -7.13 -4.28 -2.20
C VAL A 15 -7.79 -4.84 -3.45
N HIS A 16 -9.13 -4.89 -3.47
CA HIS A 16 -9.93 -5.35 -4.63
C HIS A 16 -9.67 -6.80 -5.05
N MET A 17 -9.44 -7.68 -4.08
CA MET A 17 -9.12 -9.07 -4.37
C MET A 17 -10.35 -9.89 -4.79
N PRO A 18 -10.27 -10.65 -5.88
CA PRO A 18 -11.32 -11.58 -6.26
C PRO A 18 -11.43 -12.71 -5.23
N ARG A 19 -12.63 -13.28 -5.04
CA ARG A 19 -12.90 -14.26 -3.97
C ARG A 19 -11.98 -15.50 -3.99
N PHE A 20 -11.45 -15.87 -5.16
CA PHE A 20 -10.51 -17.00 -5.28
C PHE A 20 -9.13 -16.71 -4.67
N PHE A 21 -8.79 -15.43 -4.44
CA PHE A 21 -7.51 -15.01 -3.90
C PHE A 21 -7.28 -15.56 -2.50
N VAL A 22 -8.33 -15.71 -1.68
CA VAL A 22 -8.21 -16.31 -0.34
C VAL A 22 -7.67 -17.75 -0.41
N SER A 23 -8.11 -18.52 -1.41
CA SER A 23 -7.65 -19.90 -1.61
C SER A 23 -6.17 -19.95 -2.04
N VAL A 24 -5.77 -19.06 -2.94
CA VAL A 24 -4.37 -18.92 -3.37
C VAL A 24 -3.50 -18.44 -2.22
N TRP A 25 -3.95 -17.43 -1.48
CA TRP A 25 -3.27 -16.89 -0.32
C TRP A 25 -3.03 -17.95 0.75
N ARG A 26 -4.02 -18.82 1.02
CA ARG A 26 -3.86 -19.94 1.96
C ARG A 26 -2.80 -20.97 1.51
N MET A 27 -2.58 -21.10 0.21
CA MET A 27 -1.52 -21.94 -0.32
C MET A 27 -0.16 -21.25 -0.19
N VAL A 28 -0.08 -19.99 -0.61
CA VAL A 28 1.14 -19.17 -0.60
C VAL A 28 1.62 -18.88 0.83
N SER A 29 0.71 -18.60 1.76
CA SER A 29 1.04 -18.25 3.15
C SER A 29 1.75 -19.36 3.90
N ARG A 30 1.61 -20.62 3.47
CA ARG A 30 2.36 -21.76 4.03
C ARG A 30 3.84 -21.75 3.66
N PHE A 31 4.21 -21.02 2.61
CA PHE A 31 5.59 -20.89 2.14
C PHE A 31 6.26 -19.59 2.61
N ILE A 32 5.51 -18.67 3.23
CA ILE A 32 6.00 -17.37 3.68
C ILE A 32 6.29 -17.41 5.18
N GLU A 33 7.39 -16.80 5.60
CA GLU A 33 7.75 -16.66 7.02
C GLU A 33 6.75 -15.73 7.76
N LYS A 34 6.52 -16.00 9.05
CA LYS A 34 5.59 -15.23 9.91
C LYS A 34 5.83 -13.72 9.85
N SER A 35 7.08 -13.26 9.88
CA SER A 35 7.41 -11.83 9.82
C SER A 35 6.90 -11.15 8.54
N THR A 36 6.88 -11.88 7.42
CA THR A 36 6.37 -11.36 6.15
C THR A 36 4.86 -11.47 6.08
N LEU A 37 4.25 -12.50 6.67
CA LEU A 37 2.80 -12.62 6.77
C LEU A 37 2.17 -11.50 7.60
N GLU A 38 2.81 -11.12 8.71
CA GLU A 38 2.33 -10.04 9.58
C GLU A 38 2.32 -8.68 8.90
N LYS A 39 3.15 -8.50 7.86
CA LYS A 39 3.18 -7.28 7.05
C LYS A 39 2.10 -7.29 5.96
N ILE A 40 1.50 -8.42 5.63
CA ILE A 40 0.57 -8.53 4.50
C ILE A 40 -0.87 -8.50 4.99
N VAL A 41 -1.61 -7.49 4.57
CA VAL A 41 -3.01 -7.24 4.94
C VAL A 41 -3.86 -7.38 3.68
N ILE A 42 -4.84 -8.28 3.71
CA ILE A 42 -5.78 -8.44 2.60
C ILE A 42 -7.05 -7.69 2.97
N VAL A 43 -7.34 -6.64 2.21
CA VAL A 43 -8.52 -5.81 2.42
C VAL A 43 -9.66 -6.43 1.62
N THR A 44 -10.60 -7.07 2.33
CA THR A 44 -11.72 -7.80 1.73
C THR A 44 -13.07 -7.12 1.91
N ASN A 45 -13.25 -6.38 3.01
CA ASN A 45 -14.49 -5.67 3.33
C ASN A 45 -14.30 -4.14 3.29
N ASP A 46 -15.41 -3.41 3.13
CA ASP A 46 -15.45 -1.95 3.17
C ASP A 46 -14.96 -1.38 4.51
N ASP A 47 -15.17 -2.08 5.63
CA ASP A 47 -14.65 -1.68 6.94
C ASP A 47 -13.11 -1.74 6.99
N GLU A 48 -12.52 -2.82 6.45
CA GLU A 48 -11.06 -2.95 6.34
C GLU A 48 -10.49 -1.89 5.40
N LYS A 49 -11.23 -1.54 4.34
CA LYS A 49 -10.85 -0.48 3.41
C LYS A 49 -10.81 0.87 4.09
N LYS A 50 -11.77 1.18 4.98
CA LYS A 50 -11.75 2.41 5.77
C LYS A 50 -10.55 2.47 6.71
N ILE A 51 -10.25 1.37 7.42
CA ILE A 51 -9.09 1.28 8.30
C ILE A 51 -7.79 1.47 7.51
N PHE A 52 -7.69 0.86 6.32
CA PHE A 52 -6.56 1.05 5.41
C PHE A 52 -6.39 2.52 4.98
N ILE A 53 -7.49 3.18 4.60
CA ILE A 53 -7.46 4.59 4.20
C ILE A 53 -7.05 5.48 5.37
N GLU A 54 -7.52 5.18 6.58
CA GLU A 54 -7.16 5.91 7.81
C GLU A 54 -5.69 5.70 8.20
N GLU A 55 -5.17 4.47 8.12
CA GLU A 55 -3.77 4.16 8.43
C GLU A 55 -2.77 4.81 7.46
N ILE A 56 -3.09 4.86 6.16
CA ILE A 56 -2.21 5.48 5.15
C ILE A 56 -2.41 6.99 5.06
N GLY A 57 -3.61 7.47 5.39
CA GLY A 57 -4.03 8.84 5.22
C GLY A 57 -4.70 9.07 3.87
N GLU A 58 -5.88 9.67 3.91
CA GLU A 58 -6.67 10.01 2.71
C GLU A 58 -5.86 10.85 1.72
N GLU A 59 -5.00 11.76 2.19
CA GLU A 59 -4.24 12.68 1.34
C GLU A 59 -3.07 12.03 0.61
N ALA A 60 -2.60 10.87 1.09
CA ALA A 60 -1.52 10.10 0.47
C ALA A 60 -2.05 9.06 -0.53
N LEU A 61 -3.30 8.63 -0.37
CA LEU A 61 -3.92 7.62 -1.23
C LEU A 61 -4.52 8.24 -2.51
N PRO A 62 -4.22 7.68 -3.70
CA PRO A 62 -4.91 8.07 -4.93
C PRO A 62 -6.42 7.88 -4.83
N VAL A 63 -7.16 8.68 -5.60
CA VAL A 63 -8.63 8.61 -5.68
C VAL A 63 -9.13 7.21 -6.04
N GLU A 64 -8.40 6.48 -6.88
CA GLU A 64 -8.71 5.10 -7.30
C GLU A 64 -8.77 4.11 -6.12
N TYR A 65 -8.03 4.38 -5.04
CA TYR A 65 -7.98 3.55 -3.84
C TYR A 65 -8.85 4.08 -2.69
N GLY A 66 -9.56 5.20 -2.92
CA GLY A 66 -10.46 5.81 -1.94
C GLY A 66 -9.87 6.99 -1.18
N GLY A 67 -8.70 7.50 -1.57
CA GLY A 67 -8.14 8.73 -1.01
C GLY A 67 -8.48 9.98 -1.82
N LYS A 68 -7.76 11.06 -1.53
CA LYS A 68 -7.89 12.40 -2.13
C LYS A 68 -6.61 12.84 -2.83
N ALA A 69 -5.58 11.98 -2.86
CA ALA A 69 -4.31 12.32 -3.48
C ALA A 69 -4.51 12.50 -5.00
N ILE A 70 -4.22 13.70 -5.48
CA ILE A 70 -4.17 14.00 -6.90
C ILE A 70 -2.79 13.55 -7.38
N LEU A 71 -2.74 12.45 -8.14
CA LEU A 71 -1.52 12.00 -8.80
C LEU A 71 -1.09 13.06 -9.81
N ARG A 72 -0.18 13.95 -9.39
CA ARG A 72 0.55 14.84 -10.29
C ARG A 72 1.76 14.08 -10.82
N ALA A 73 2.00 14.12 -12.12
CA ALA A 73 3.25 13.64 -12.68
C ALA A 73 4.40 14.43 -12.04
N ILE A 74 5.50 13.77 -11.67
CA ILE A 74 6.70 14.42 -11.11
C ILE A 74 7.20 15.56 -12.02
N GLN A 75 6.90 15.48 -13.31
CA GLN A 75 7.21 16.47 -14.34
C GLN A 75 6.51 17.84 -14.13
N ASP A 76 5.45 17.91 -13.32
CA ASP A 76 4.71 19.14 -13.01
C ASP A 76 5.00 19.70 -11.61
N VAL A 77 5.97 19.13 -10.88
CA VAL A 77 6.41 19.68 -9.59
C VAL A 77 7.27 20.92 -9.87
N GLN A 78 6.70 22.11 -9.73
CA GLN A 78 7.49 23.33 -9.63
C GLN A 78 8.27 23.30 -8.31
N VAL A 79 9.57 23.03 -8.41
CA VAL A 79 10.50 23.22 -7.29
C VAL A 79 10.55 24.72 -6.96
N PRO A 80 10.33 25.12 -5.70
CA PRO A 80 10.54 26.50 -5.31
C PRO A 80 12.02 26.84 -5.50
N THR A 81 12.29 27.88 -6.30
CA THR A 81 13.64 28.43 -6.47
C THR A 81 14.16 28.84 -5.09
N LEU A 82 15.25 28.20 -4.66
CA LEU A 82 16.00 28.64 -3.49
C LEU A 82 16.64 29.98 -3.84
N GLU A 83 16.04 31.08 -3.36
CA GLU A 83 16.70 32.39 -3.37
C GLU A 83 17.84 32.34 -2.35
N GLY A 84 19.07 32.51 -2.84
CA GLY A 84 20.30 32.59 -2.05
C GLY A 84 20.59 34.01 -1.58
#